data_AF-A0A060CHI7-F1
#
_entry.id   AF-A0A060CHI7-F1
#
_cell.length_a   1.000
_cell.length_b   1.000
_cell.length_c   1.000
_cell.angle_alpha   90.00
_cell.angle_beta   90.00
_cell.angle_gamma   90.00
#
_symmetry.space_group_name_H-M   'P 1'
#
loop_
_entity.id
_entity.type
_entity.pdbx_description
1 polymer ?
#
loop_
_entity_poly.entity_id
_entity_poly.type
_entity_poly.pdbx_seq_one_letter_code
_entity_poly.pdbx_strand_id
1 'polypeptide(L)'
;MGQDLQQLQAAHATTRLRAKVGIVFDYDNMWALDDARNYANETKQYWRTIQEHYQYFWEHDIPVEILSTTDDLSAYDLIIDPMHFMMSAAFAAKLKAYVEQGGHLVGTYIT
;
A
#
# COMPACT_ATOMS: atom_id res chain seq x y z
N MET A 1 34.01 2.32 3.71
CA MET A 1 32.96 1.63 4.53
C MET A 1 32.62 2.43 5.79
N GLY A 2 33.55 2.70 6.73
CA GLY A 2 33.24 3.50 7.94
C GLY A 2 33.26 5.02 7.72
N GLN A 3 34.16 5.53 6.88
CA GLN A 3 34.33 6.97 6.65
C GLN A 3 33.19 7.60 5.83
N ASP A 4 32.61 6.86 4.88
CA ASP A 4 31.50 7.33 4.05
C ASP A 4 30.22 7.57 4.88
N LEU A 5 29.96 6.69 5.86
CA LEU A 5 28.85 6.83 6.80
C LEU A 5 29.05 8.01 7.77
N GLN A 6 30.29 8.32 8.15
CA GLN A 6 30.59 9.50 8.99
C GLN A 6 30.27 10.81 8.26
N GLN A 7 30.53 10.88 6.96
CA GLN A 7 30.19 12.06 6.13
C GLN A 7 28.67 12.25 5.97
N LEU A 8 27.89 11.17 6.09
CA LEU A 8 26.43 11.18 5.98
C LEU A 8 25.70 11.42 7.32
N GLN A 9 26.41 11.64 8.44
CA GLN A 9 25.77 11.90 9.73
C GLN A 9 24.81 13.09 9.71
N ALA A 10 25.13 14.13 8.95
CA ALA A 10 24.26 15.30 8.80
C ALA A 10 22.92 14.96 8.11
N ALA A 11 22.89 13.93 7.26
CA ALA A 11 21.67 13.50 6.56
C ALA A 11 20.64 12.86 7.50
N HIS A 12 21.06 12.38 8.68
CA HIS A 12 20.16 11.83 9.70
C HIS A 12 19.12 12.84 10.20
N ALA A 13 19.47 14.14 10.22
CA ALA A 13 18.56 15.20 10.64
C ALA A 13 17.57 15.66 9.55
N THR A 14 17.65 15.07 8.35
CA THR A 14 16.81 15.48 7.22
C THR A 14 15.37 15.01 7.41
N THR A 15 14.40 15.88 7.16
CA THR A 15 12.98 15.52 7.16
C THR A 15 12.66 14.72 5.92
N ARG A 16 12.05 13.54 6.09
CA ARG A 16 11.57 12.74 4.96
C ARG A 16 10.42 13.47 4.27
N LEU A 17 10.39 13.39 2.93
CA LEU A 17 9.21 13.81 2.19
C LEU A 17 8.03 12.94 2.64
N ARG A 18 6.93 13.56 3.05
CA ARG A 18 5.73 12.83 3.46
C ARG A 18 5.11 12.17 2.23
N ALA A 19 4.88 10.86 2.30
CA ALA A 19 4.18 10.14 1.25
C ALA A 19 2.75 10.67 1.10
N LYS A 20 2.33 10.81 -0.16
CA LYS A 20 0.95 11.17 -0.55
C LYS A 20 0.19 10.02 -1.17
N VAL A 21 0.88 8.90 -1.41
CA VAL A 21 0.33 7.67 -1.96
C VAL A 21 0.47 6.58 -0.92
N GLY A 22 -0.63 5.89 -0.64
CA GLY A 22 -0.68 4.71 0.20
C GLY A 22 -1.02 3.46 -0.60
N ILE A 23 -0.33 2.34 -0.33
CA ILE A 23 -0.75 1.02 -0.82
C ILE A 23 -1.17 0.18 0.38
N VAL A 24 -2.41 -0.33 0.35
CA VAL A 24 -2.95 -1.15 1.41
C VAL A 24 -2.38 -2.57 1.31
N PHE A 25 -1.92 -3.09 2.44
CA PHE A 25 -1.49 -4.46 2.61
C PHE A 25 -2.12 -5.03 3.89
N ASP A 26 -2.92 -6.08 3.72
CA ASP A 26 -3.52 -6.82 4.82
C ASP A 26 -2.99 -8.27 4.88
N TYR A 27 -2.46 -8.66 6.05
CA TYR A 27 -1.90 -10.00 6.28
C TYR A 27 -2.98 -11.08 6.29
N ASP A 28 -4.14 -10.79 6.87
CA ASP A 28 -5.25 -11.74 6.94
C ASP A 28 -5.81 -11.99 5.53
N ASN A 29 -5.91 -10.95 4.71
CA ASN A 29 -6.23 -11.03 3.28
C ASN A 29 -5.22 -11.90 2.52
N MET A 30 -3.91 -11.70 2.76
CA MET A 30 -2.86 -12.50 2.13
C MET A 30 -3.02 -13.99 2.44
N TRP A 31 -3.20 -14.35 3.71
CA TRP A 31 -3.37 -15.75 4.12
C TRP A 31 -4.68 -16.35 3.59
N ALA A 32 -5.78 -15.59 3.64
CA ALA A 32 -7.07 -16.03 3.13
C ALA A 32 -7.03 -16.28 1.61
N LEU A 33 -6.38 -15.39 0.86
CA LEU A 33 -6.23 -15.53 -0.58
C LEU A 33 -5.34 -16.73 -0.94
N ASP A 34 -4.25 -16.95 -0.19
CA ASP A 34 -3.38 -18.11 -0.39
C ASP A 34 -4.15 -19.43 -0.20
N ASP A 35 -4.96 -19.54 0.85
CA ASP A 35 -5.78 -20.73 1.15
C ASP A 35 -6.97 -20.93 0.18
N ALA A 36 -7.45 -19.87 -0.47
CA ALA A 36 -8.67 -19.91 -1.28
C ALA A 36 -8.58 -20.85 -2.51
N ARG A 37 -9.22 -22.03 -2.49
CA ARG A 37 -9.13 -23.02 -3.60
C ARG A 37 -9.79 -22.62 -4.92
N ASN A 38 -10.46 -21.48 -4.96
CA ASN A 38 -11.29 -21.03 -6.08
C ASN A 38 -10.48 -20.32 -7.18
N TYR A 39 -9.22 -19.99 -6.91
CA TYR A 39 -8.33 -19.31 -7.86
C TYR A 39 -7.07 -20.16 -8.10
N ALA A 40 -6.49 -20.05 -9.30
CA ALA A 40 -5.28 -20.79 -9.62
C ALA A 40 -4.11 -20.29 -8.76
N ASN A 41 -3.53 -21.17 -7.94
CA ASN A 41 -2.42 -20.83 -7.03
C ASN A 41 -1.24 -20.18 -7.75
N GLU A 42 -0.96 -20.57 -8.99
CA GLU A 42 0.11 -19.98 -9.81
C GLU A 42 -0.14 -18.49 -10.13
N THR A 43 -1.40 -18.05 -10.17
CA THR A 43 -1.81 -16.69 -10.52
C THR A 43 -2.13 -15.81 -9.31
N LYS A 44 -2.21 -16.39 -8.10
CA LYS A 44 -2.38 -15.65 -6.85
C LYS A 44 -1.07 -14.99 -6.44
N GLN A 45 -0.71 -13.95 -7.16
CA GLN A 45 0.58 -13.28 -7.02
C GLN A 45 0.40 -11.97 -6.22
N TYR A 46 -0.28 -12.01 -5.08
CA TYR A 46 -0.65 -10.81 -4.30
C TYR A 46 0.53 -9.86 -4.04
N TRP A 47 1.65 -10.41 -3.57
CA TRP A 47 2.87 -9.63 -3.33
C TRP A 47 3.46 -9.04 -4.60
N ARG A 48 3.38 -9.77 -5.72
CA ARG A 48 3.84 -9.29 -7.03
C ARG A 48 2.94 -8.17 -7.54
N THR A 49 1.62 -8.31 -7.42
CA THR A 49 0.66 -7.27 -7.80
C THR A 49 0.94 -5.98 -7.05
N ILE A 50 1.23 -6.06 -5.74
CA ILE A 50 1.64 -4.89 -4.95
C ILE A 50 2.94 -4.27 -5.48
N GLN A 51 3.95 -5.09 -5.77
CA GLN A 51 5.21 -4.61 -6.35
C GLN A 51 4.99 -3.93 -7.71
N GLU A 52 4.13 -4.48 -8.57
CA GLU A 52 3.81 -3.91 -9.88
C GLU A 52 3.13 -2.53 -9.75
N HIS A 53 2.26 -2.34 -8.75
CA HIS A 53 1.68 -1.02 -8.46
C HIS A 53 2.73 -0.07 -7.86
N TYR A 54 3.58 -0.56 -6.96
CA TYR A 54 4.65 0.23 -6.35
C TYR A 54 5.70 0.69 -7.37
N GLN A 55 6.02 -0.16 -8.35
CA GLN A 55 7.08 0.06 -9.34
C GLN A 55 6.92 1.40 -10.07
N TYR A 56 5.71 1.75 -10.49
CA TYR A 56 5.44 3.01 -11.16
C TYR A 56 5.88 4.22 -10.31
N PHE A 57 5.53 4.24 -9.03
CA PHE A 57 5.88 5.35 -8.14
C PHE A 57 7.38 5.38 -7.84
N TRP A 58 7.99 4.21 -7.69
CA TRP A 58 9.42 4.08 -7.48
C TRP A 58 10.23 4.62 -8.67
N GLU A 59 9.82 4.32 -9.90
CA GLU A 59 10.45 4.80 -11.13
C GLU A 59 10.33 6.32 -11.32
N HIS A 60 9.42 6.98 -10.59
CA HIS A 60 9.15 8.42 -10.68
C HIS A 60 9.51 9.19 -9.41
N ASP A 61 10.29 8.59 -8.50
CA ASP A 61 10.72 9.19 -7.22
C ASP A 61 9.54 9.68 -6.34
N ILE A 62 8.37 9.04 -6.46
CA ILE A 62 7.19 9.38 -5.68
C ILE A 62 7.21 8.53 -4.39
N PRO A 63 7.22 9.14 -3.19
CA PRO A 63 7.20 8.37 -1.96
C PRO A 63 5.85 7.70 -1.74
N VAL A 64 5.90 6.39 -1.48
CA VAL A 64 4.75 5.54 -1.19
C VAL A 64 4.91 4.95 0.21
N GLU A 65 3.80 4.88 0.93
CA GLU A 65 3.72 4.21 2.24
C GLU A 65 2.87 2.95 2.13
N ILE A 66 3.32 1.86 2.78
CA ILE A 66 2.53 0.63 2.88
C ILE A 66 1.67 0.73 4.13
N LEU A 67 0.36 0.60 3.96
CA LEU A 67 -0.64 0.85 4.98
C LEU A 67 -1.38 -0.43 5.36
N SER A 68 -1.68 -0.57 6.64
CA SER A 68 -2.64 -1.54 7.14
C SER A 68 -4.07 -1.03 7.01
N THR A 69 -5.05 -1.92 7.18
CA THR A 69 -6.47 -1.56 7.22
C THR A 69 -6.82 -0.63 8.40
N THR A 70 -5.95 -0.54 9.41
CA THR A 70 -6.15 0.30 10.59
C THR A 70 -5.59 1.72 10.47
N ASP A 71 -4.67 1.98 9.54
CA ASP A 71 -3.98 3.27 9.40
C ASP A 71 -4.89 4.40 8.92
N ASP A 72 -4.62 5.63 9.35
CA ASP A 72 -5.40 6.80 8.92
C ASP A 72 -5.16 7.12 7.44
N LEU A 73 -6.23 7.12 6.63
CA LEU A 73 -6.16 7.36 5.19
C LEU A 73 -6.21 8.86 4.83
N SER A 74 -6.60 9.72 5.77
CA SER A 74 -6.86 11.15 5.51
C SER A 74 -5.63 11.94 5.05
N ALA A 75 -4.43 11.42 5.33
CA ALA A 75 -3.17 12.04 4.96
C ALA A 75 -2.77 11.83 3.48
N TYR A 76 -3.43 10.90 2.78
CA TYR A 76 -3.03 10.43 1.45
C TYR A 76 -3.98 10.95 0.37
N ASP A 77 -3.40 11.44 -0.71
CA ASP A 77 -4.15 11.95 -1.86
C ASP A 77 -4.63 10.80 -2.77
N LEU A 78 -3.94 9.64 -2.71
CA LEU A 78 -4.25 8.40 -3.42
C LEU A 78 -4.04 7.18 -2.51
N ILE A 79 -5.03 6.28 -2.48
CA ILE A 79 -4.96 4.96 -1.86
C ILE A 79 -5.14 3.89 -2.94
N ILE A 80 -4.23 2.92 -2.96
CA ILE A 80 -4.29 1.74 -3.82
C ILE A 80 -4.56 0.53 -2.93
N ASP A 81 -5.65 -0.17 -3.20
CA ASP A 81 -6.10 -1.34 -2.44
C ASP A 81 -6.27 -2.54 -3.38
N PRO A 82 -5.17 -3.20 -3.79
CA PRO A 82 -5.21 -4.25 -4.79
C PRO A 82 -5.66 -5.58 -4.18
N MET A 83 -6.52 -6.33 -4.88
CA MET A 83 -6.90 -7.71 -4.55
C MET A 83 -7.37 -7.91 -3.09
N HIS A 84 -8.21 -7.01 -2.58
CA HIS A 84 -8.72 -7.06 -1.20
C HIS A 84 -9.87 -8.06 -1.04
N PHE A 85 -9.58 -9.34 -1.27
CA PHE A 85 -10.51 -10.47 -1.23
C PHE A 85 -11.33 -10.57 0.06
N MET A 86 -10.71 -10.31 1.22
CA MET A 86 -11.34 -10.44 2.53
C MET A 86 -11.57 -9.07 3.20
N MET A 87 -12.26 -8.18 2.50
CA MET A 87 -12.54 -6.84 3.02
C MET A 87 -13.60 -6.87 4.13
N SER A 88 -13.28 -6.28 5.28
CA SER A 88 -14.27 -6.09 6.34
C SER A 88 -15.26 -4.97 5.98
N ALA A 89 -16.51 -5.07 6.45
CA ALA A 89 -17.51 -4.02 6.28
C ALA A 89 -17.06 -2.67 6.90
N ALA A 90 -16.29 -2.73 7.99
CA ALA A 90 -15.71 -1.56 8.64
C ALA A 90 -14.68 -0.87 7.74
N PHE A 91 -13.79 -1.63 7.10
CA PHE A 91 -12.79 -1.08 6.18
C PHE A 91 -13.44 -0.54 4.90
N ALA A 92 -14.45 -1.24 4.36
CA ALA A 92 -15.24 -0.73 3.24
C ALA A 92 -15.90 0.63 3.55
N ALA A 93 -16.47 0.78 4.75
CA ALA A 93 -17.04 2.05 5.20
C ALA A 93 -15.97 3.16 5.34
N LYS A 94 -14.77 2.81 5.80
CA LYS A 94 -13.63 3.71 5.90
C LYS A 94 -13.14 4.19 4.52
N LEU A 95 -13.02 3.28 3.56
CA LEU A 95 -12.70 3.62 2.16
C LEU A 95 -13.77 4.52 1.53
N LYS A 96 -15.05 4.23 1.78
CA LYS A 96 -16.16 5.07 1.31
C LYS A 96 -16.05 6.49 1.87
N ALA A 97 -15.84 6.64 3.19
CA ALA A 97 -15.67 7.94 3.83
C ALA A 97 -14.44 8.69 3.29
N TYR A 98 -13.34 7.99 3.03
CA TYR A 98 -12.14 8.55 2.41
C TYR A 98 -12.42 9.15 1.02
N VAL A 99 -13.15 8.43 0.17
CA VAL A 99 -13.53 8.92 -1.17
C VAL A 99 -14.53 10.08 -1.09
N GLU A 100 -15.50 10.02 -0.16
CA GLU A 100 -16.45 11.12 0.07
C GLU A 100 -15.76 12.42 0.53
N GLN A 101 -14.59 12.31 1.17
CA GLN A 101 -13.77 13.45 1.59
C GLN A 101 -12.83 13.98 0.48
N GLY A 102 -12.90 13.42 -0.73
CA GLY A 102 -12.11 13.84 -1.89
C GLY A 102 -10.84 13.03 -2.13
N GLY A 103 -10.65 11.93 -1.40
CA GLY A 103 -9.57 10.98 -1.66
C GLY A 103 -9.78 10.17 -2.94
N HIS A 104 -8.69 9.69 -3.54
CA HIS A 104 -8.76 8.83 -4.74
C HIS A 104 -8.47 7.38 -4.36
N LEU A 105 -9.38 6.47 -4.70
CA LEU A 105 -9.24 5.04 -4.45
C LEU A 105 -9.04 4.28 -5.76
N VAL A 106 -8.02 3.44 -5.81
CA VAL A 106 -7.80 2.46 -6.88
C VAL A 106 -7.90 1.06 -6.29
N GLY A 107 -8.98 0.36 -6.62
CA GLY A 107 -9.12 -1.08 -6.41
C GLY A 107 -8.76 -1.87 -7.66
N THR A 108 -8.57 -3.18 -7.52
CA THR A 108 -8.32 -4.08 -8.67
C THR A 108 -9.30 -5.25 -8.69
N TYR A 109 -9.03 -6.25 -9.53
CA TYR A 109 -9.77 -7.51 -9.55
C TYR A 109 -9.63 -8.27 -8.22
N ILE A 110 -10.61 -9.11 -7.89
CA ILE A 110 -10.68 -9.86 -6.61
C ILE A 110 -10.73 -8.88 -5.41
N THR A 111 -11.64 -7.91 -5.50
CA THR A 111 -12.01 -6.95 -4.44
C THR A 111 -13.49 -7.09 -4.14
#